data_AF-A0A7S3I8V7-F1
#
_entry.id   AF-A0A7S3I8V7-F1
#
_cell.length_a   1.000
_cell.length_b   1.000
_cell.length_c   1.000
_cell.angle_alpha   90.00
_cell.angle_beta   90.00
_cell.angle_gamma   90.00
#
_symmetry.space_group_name_H-M   'P 1'
#
loop_
_entity.id
_entity.type
_entity.pdbx_description
1 polymer ?
#
loop_
_entity_poly.entity_id
_entity_poly.type
_entity_poly.pdbx_seq_one_letter_code
_entity_poly.pdbx_strand_id
1 'polypeptide(L)'
;MFDLLASGSVQAKALLDRFVFKIVPLLNPDGVERGYWRNDTQGLNLNRVYSEPDPVRHPTIYAAKAAILHEYSKQKLHIYVDLHGHATKRGCFVFGNTFTIKKIQVQQILLPKLLSLNCVNFDLRECNFNDSDNNKKDRKGDSRASSGRATIFRETGCGEVVYCFTLEGNYATGLRINTLQPRFDIEQ
;
A
#
# COMPACT_ATOMS: atom_id res chain seq x y z
N MET A 1 -4.19 -10.76 -7.48
CA MET A 1 -4.95 -10.64 -6.21
C MET A 1 -6.37 -11.17 -6.37
N PHE A 2 -7.15 -10.60 -7.28
CA PHE A 2 -8.52 -11.08 -7.58
C PHE A 2 -8.54 -12.58 -7.92
N ASP A 3 -7.64 -13.04 -8.78
CA ASP A 3 -7.56 -14.46 -9.15
C ASP A 3 -7.35 -15.37 -7.92
N LEU A 4 -6.48 -14.97 -6.99
CA LEU A 4 -6.26 -15.72 -5.75
C LEU A 4 -7.54 -15.74 -4.90
N LEU A 5 -8.16 -14.58 -4.66
CA LEU A 5 -9.37 -14.51 -3.83
C LEU A 5 -10.55 -15.26 -4.45
N ALA A 6 -10.62 -15.32 -5.78
CA ALA A 6 -11.64 -16.07 -6.52
C ALA A 6 -11.30 -17.55 -6.72
N SER A 7 -10.06 -17.97 -6.49
CA SER A 7 -9.57 -19.32 -6.84
C SER A 7 -10.21 -20.47 -6.06
N GLY A 8 -10.87 -20.19 -4.91
CA GLY A 8 -11.39 -21.23 -4.01
C GLY A 8 -10.31 -22.08 -3.32
N SER A 9 -9.03 -21.69 -3.42
CA SER A 9 -7.92 -22.36 -2.75
C SER A 9 -8.07 -22.35 -1.24
N VAL A 10 -7.35 -23.25 -0.55
CA VAL A 10 -7.34 -23.31 0.93
C VAL A 10 -6.88 -21.96 1.51
N GLN A 11 -5.89 -21.34 0.88
CA GLN A 11 -5.39 -20.02 1.28
C GLN A 11 -6.45 -18.93 1.09
N ALA A 12 -7.18 -18.94 -0.04
CA ALA A 12 -8.24 -17.97 -0.30
C ALA A 12 -9.39 -18.08 0.70
N LYS A 13 -9.85 -19.31 0.98
CA LYS A 13 -10.88 -19.59 2.00
C LYS A 13 -10.43 -19.11 3.38
N ALA A 14 -9.22 -19.51 3.80
CA ALA A 14 -8.66 -19.10 5.09
C ALA A 14 -8.55 -17.58 5.25
N LEU A 15 -8.28 -16.84 4.18
CA LEU A 15 -8.27 -15.37 4.18
C LEU A 15 -9.68 -14.80 4.26
N LEU A 16 -10.61 -15.28 3.44
CA LEU A 16 -11.99 -14.77 3.36
C LEU A 16 -12.83 -15.11 4.61
N ASP A 17 -12.50 -16.18 5.33
CA ASP A 17 -13.11 -16.52 6.62
C ASP A 17 -12.74 -15.52 7.73
N ARG A 18 -11.62 -14.80 7.58
CA ARG A 18 -11.04 -13.92 8.62
C ARG A 18 -11.08 -12.45 8.26
N PHE A 19 -11.06 -12.11 6.97
CA PHE A 19 -10.90 -10.75 6.48
C PHE A 19 -11.88 -10.42 5.35
N VAL A 20 -12.34 -9.18 5.36
CA VAL A 20 -13.07 -8.59 4.23
C VAL A 20 -12.10 -7.74 3.41
N PHE A 21 -11.94 -8.07 2.13
CA PHE A 21 -11.13 -7.30 1.21
C PHE A 21 -11.97 -6.23 0.52
N LYS A 22 -11.63 -4.96 0.74
CA LYS A 22 -12.22 -3.82 0.02
C LYS A 22 -11.18 -3.28 -0.95
N ILE A 23 -11.45 -3.44 -2.24
CA ILE A 23 -10.47 -3.13 -3.30
C ILE A 23 -11.05 -2.06 -4.20
N VAL A 24 -10.33 -0.94 -4.32
CA VAL A 24 -10.57 0.07 -5.36
C VAL A 24 -9.56 -0.20 -6.47
N PRO A 25 -9.96 -0.81 -7.60
CA PRO A 25 -9.02 -1.26 -8.62
C PRO A 25 -8.33 -0.10 -9.34
N LEU A 26 -8.97 1.07 -9.37
CA LEU A 26 -8.48 2.24 -10.10
C LEU A 26 -8.92 3.53 -9.42
N LEU A 27 -7.95 4.36 -9.02
CA LEU A 27 -8.20 5.68 -8.39
C LEU A 27 -8.23 6.84 -9.39
N ASN A 28 -7.64 6.66 -10.57
CA ASN A 28 -7.53 7.70 -11.60
C ASN A 28 -8.00 7.18 -12.97
N PRO A 29 -9.30 6.86 -13.13
CA PRO A 29 -9.81 6.32 -14.39
C PRO A 29 -9.56 7.26 -15.56
N ASP A 30 -9.85 8.54 -15.40
CA ASP A 30 -9.72 9.55 -16.46
C ASP A 30 -8.26 9.77 -16.89
N GLY A 31 -7.32 9.79 -15.93
CA GLY A 31 -5.90 9.89 -16.24
C GLY A 31 -5.40 8.65 -16.98
N VAL A 32 -5.85 7.45 -16.60
CA VAL A 32 -5.47 6.20 -17.28
C VAL A 32 -6.03 6.14 -18.69
N GLU A 33 -7.29 6.51 -18.90
CA GLU A 33 -7.90 6.59 -20.23
C GLU A 33 -7.06 7.47 -21.18
N ARG A 34 -6.51 8.58 -20.67
CA ARG A 34 -5.69 9.53 -21.43
C ARG A 34 -4.20 9.17 -21.49
N GLY A 35 -3.78 8.02 -20.96
CA GLY A 35 -2.39 7.58 -20.97
C GLY A 35 -1.48 8.36 -20.01
N TYR A 36 -2.03 9.02 -18.99
CA TYR A 36 -1.24 9.69 -17.95
C TYR A 36 -0.71 8.68 -16.95
N TRP A 37 0.54 8.86 -16.53
CA TRP A 37 1.23 7.94 -15.63
C TRP A 37 1.33 8.42 -14.17
N ARG A 38 1.01 9.70 -13.91
CA ARG A 38 1.21 10.32 -12.57
C ARG A 38 0.06 11.22 -12.13
N ASN A 39 -0.45 12.03 -13.05
CA ASN A 39 -1.38 13.11 -12.75
C ASN A 39 -2.79 12.76 -13.23
N ASP A 40 -3.78 13.43 -12.65
CA ASP A 40 -5.15 13.43 -13.15
C ASP A 40 -5.31 14.33 -14.39
N THR A 41 -6.55 14.49 -14.86
CA THR A 41 -6.90 15.33 -16.01
C THR A 41 -6.64 16.81 -15.81
N GLN A 42 -6.44 17.25 -14.57
CA GLN A 42 -6.11 18.63 -14.18
C GLN A 42 -4.63 18.81 -13.88
N GLY A 43 -3.80 17.80 -14.15
CA GLY A 43 -2.35 17.87 -13.92
C GLY A 43 -1.95 17.72 -12.45
N LEU A 44 -2.87 17.29 -11.57
CA LEU A 44 -2.61 17.13 -10.14
C LEU A 44 -2.19 15.71 -9.80
N ASN A 45 -1.22 15.61 -8.88
CA ASN A 45 -0.82 14.33 -8.31
C ASN A 45 -1.80 13.94 -7.20
N LEU A 46 -2.71 13.01 -7.48
CA LEU A 46 -3.73 12.56 -6.54
C LEU A 46 -3.15 12.00 -5.23
N ASN A 47 -1.92 11.47 -5.24
CA ASN A 47 -1.24 11.01 -4.03
C ASN A 47 -0.58 12.15 -3.23
N ARG A 48 -0.97 13.42 -3.47
CA ARG A 48 -0.56 14.60 -2.69
C ARG A 48 -1.72 15.36 -2.07
N VAL A 49 -2.95 14.94 -2.35
CA VAL A 49 -4.17 15.64 -1.90
C VAL A 49 -4.94 14.86 -0.84
N TYR A 50 -4.42 13.74 -0.33
CA TYR A 50 -5.14 12.92 0.67
C TYR A 50 -5.38 13.67 1.98
N SER A 51 -4.52 14.62 2.37
CA SER A 51 -4.72 15.40 3.60
C SER A 51 -6.05 16.16 3.57
N GLU A 52 -6.34 16.85 2.46
CA GLU A 52 -7.51 17.69 2.29
C GLU A 52 -8.05 17.54 0.84
N PRO A 53 -8.69 16.40 0.52
CA PRO A 53 -9.25 16.19 -0.81
C PRO A 53 -10.52 17.02 -0.96
N ASP A 54 -10.66 17.70 -2.09
CA ASP A 54 -11.83 18.48 -2.44
C ASP A 54 -12.86 17.55 -3.13
N PRO A 55 -14.13 17.53 -2.71
CA PRO A 55 -15.12 16.60 -3.23
C PRO A 55 -15.49 16.84 -4.70
N VAL A 56 -15.26 18.05 -5.23
CA VAL A 56 -15.53 18.42 -6.61
C VAL A 56 -14.28 18.23 -7.48
N ARG A 57 -13.10 18.64 -6.98
CA ARG A 57 -11.84 18.58 -7.74
C ARG A 57 -11.14 17.23 -7.65
N HIS A 58 -11.24 16.55 -6.51
CA HIS A 58 -10.57 15.28 -6.22
C HIS A 58 -11.58 14.20 -5.78
N PRO A 59 -12.66 13.96 -6.53
CA PRO A 59 -13.80 13.15 -6.09
C PRO A 59 -13.38 11.71 -5.73
N THR A 60 -12.45 11.12 -6.47
CA THR A 60 -11.99 9.74 -6.23
C THR A 60 -11.22 9.61 -4.92
N ILE A 61 -10.34 10.57 -4.60
CA ILE A 61 -9.58 10.58 -3.35
C ILE A 61 -10.47 10.92 -2.18
N TYR A 62 -11.39 11.87 -2.34
CA TYR A 62 -12.39 12.20 -1.32
C TYR A 62 -13.23 10.96 -0.96
N ALA A 63 -13.81 10.29 -1.96
CA ALA A 63 -14.65 9.12 -1.75
C ALA A 63 -13.86 7.94 -1.17
N ALA A 64 -12.65 7.67 -1.68
CA ALA A 64 -11.80 6.60 -1.17
C ALA A 64 -11.41 6.84 0.30
N LYS A 65 -10.96 8.05 0.63
CA LYS A 65 -10.63 8.44 2.01
C LYS A 65 -11.85 8.30 2.93
N ALA A 66 -13.01 8.82 2.53
CA ALA A 66 -14.23 8.72 3.30
C ALA A 66 -14.62 7.25 3.58
N ALA A 67 -14.52 6.38 2.57
CA ALA A 67 -14.80 4.95 2.73
C ALA A 67 -13.81 4.27 3.70
N ILE A 68 -12.51 4.59 3.61
CA ILE A 68 -11.47 4.05 4.51
C ILE A 68 -11.73 4.48 5.96
N LEU A 69 -11.98 5.78 6.19
CA LEU A 69 -12.24 6.31 7.52
C LEU A 69 -13.57 5.80 8.11
N HIS A 70 -14.57 5.53 7.26
CA HIS A 70 -15.80 4.88 7.68
C HIS A 70 -15.53 3.48 8.24
N GLU A 71 -14.69 2.67 7.60
CA GLU A 71 -14.31 1.36 8.13
C GLU A 71 -13.48 1.46 9.41
N TYR A 72 -12.62 2.48 9.51
CA TYR A 72 -11.89 2.77 10.73
C TYR A 72 -12.83 3.14 11.89
N SER A 73 -13.83 4.00 11.65
CA SER A 73 -14.83 4.39 12.67
C SER A 73 -15.62 3.21 13.22
N LYS A 74 -15.76 2.14 12.43
CA LYS A 74 -16.39 0.88 12.82
C LYS A 74 -15.43 -0.13 13.45
N GLN A 75 -14.17 0.24 13.64
CA GLN A 75 -13.09 -0.62 14.12
C GLN A 75 -12.86 -1.85 13.23
N LYS A 76 -13.15 -1.73 11.92
CA LYS A 76 -13.02 -2.81 10.93
C LYS A 76 -11.80 -2.66 10.01
N LEU A 77 -11.08 -1.54 10.11
CA LEU A 77 -9.86 -1.32 9.35
C LEU A 77 -8.66 -1.90 10.11
N HIS A 78 -7.94 -2.84 9.52
CA HIS A 78 -6.71 -3.41 10.08
C HIS A 78 -5.48 -3.12 9.22
N ILE A 79 -5.65 -3.14 7.90
CA ILE A 79 -4.58 -2.89 6.94
C ILE A 79 -5.10 -1.96 5.85
N TYR A 80 -4.32 -0.94 5.54
CA TYR A 80 -4.47 -0.10 4.36
C TYR A 80 -3.23 -0.29 3.47
N VAL A 81 -3.45 -0.56 2.18
CA VAL A 81 -2.36 -0.72 1.19
C VAL A 81 -2.66 0.15 -0.03
N ASP A 82 -1.73 1.03 -0.35
CA ASP A 82 -1.72 1.87 -1.55
C ASP A 82 -0.73 1.27 -2.57
N LEU A 83 -1.22 0.87 -3.75
CA LEU A 83 -0.42 0.16 -4.75
C LEU A 83 0.14 1.14 -5.80
N HIS A 84 1.47 1.18 -5.95
CA HIS A 84 2.17 2.12 -6.84
C HIS A 84 3.19 1.44 -7.75
N GLY A 85 3.47 2.13 -8.86
CA GLY A 85 4.62 1.86 -9.71
C GLY A 85 5.79 2.76 -9.32
N HIS A 86 6.95 2.17 -9.05
CA HIS A 86 8.17 2.91 -8.76
C HIS A 86 9.01 3.04 -10.03
N ALA A 87 9.48 4.25 -10.35
CA ALA A 87 10.17 4.50 -11.63
C ALA A 87 11.65 4.07 -11.63
N THR A 88 12.36 4.19 -10.51
CA THR A 88 13.84 4.08 -10.48
C THR A 88 14.34 2.83 -9.78
N LYS A 89 13.91 2.62 -8.53
CA LYS A 89 14.24 1.43 -7.74
C LYS A 89 13.52 0.20 -8.33
N ARG A 90 14.28 -0.87 -8.59
CA ARG A 90 13.81 -2.13 -9.20
C ARG A 90 13.19 -3.07 -8.16
N GLY A 91 12.36 -4.01 -8.62
CA GLY A 91 11.71 -5.01 -7.76
C GLY A 91 10.47 -4.49 -7.02
N CYS A 92 10.00 -5.27 -6.05
CA CYS A 92 8.85 -4.92 -5.22
C CYS A 92 9.26 -4.69 -3.76
N PHE A 93 8.76 -3.65 -3.13
CA PHE A 93 9.07 -3.31 -1.73
C PHE A 93 7.92 -2.51 -1.12
N VAL A 94 7.97 -2.23 0.18
CA VAL A 94 6.97 -1.39 0.84
C VAL A 94 7.57 -0.20 1.56
N PHE A 95 6.82 0.90 1.56
CA PHE A 95 7.01 1.98 2.52
C PHE A 95 5.94 1.87 3.60
N GLY A 96 6.34 1.93 4.87
CA GLY A 96 5.44 2.02 6.02
C GLY A 96 5.70 3.26 6.86
N ASN A 97 5.20 3.31 8.09
CA ASN A 97 5.29 4.48 8.96
C ASN A 97 6.06 4.16 10.25
N THR A 98 6.49 5.21 10.95
CA THR A 98 7.16 5.07 12.23
C THR A 98 6.12 5.02 13.34
N PHE A 99 6.06 3.89 14.04
CA PHE A 99 5.26 3.74 15.25
C PHE A 99 6.08 4.15 16.47
N THR A 100 5.45 4.87 17.40
CA THR A 100 6.08 5.25 18.68
C THR A 100 6.31 4.02 19.57
N ILE A 101 5.39 3.05 19.52
CA ILE A 101 5.46 1.81 20.28
C ILE A 101 6.33 0.79 19.54
N LYS A 102 7.52 0.50 20.10
CA LYS A 102 8.50 -0.44 19.50
C LYS A 102 7.92 -1.81 19.17
N LYS A 103 7.01 -2.34 20.00
CA LYS A 103 6.37 -3.64 19.75
C LYS A 103 5.58 -3.63 18.44
N ILE A 104 4.80 -2.56 18.20
CA ILE A 104 4.01 -2.40 16.98
C ILE A 104 4.93 -2.13 15.79
N GLN A 105 6.00 -1.35 16.00
CA GLN A 105 7.05 -1.11 15.01
C GLN A 105 7.70 -2.42 14.53
N VAL A 106 7.89 -3.42 15.39
CA VAL A 106 8.37 -4.75 14.97
C VAL A 106 7.26 -5.53 14.26
N GLN A 107 6.03 -5.50 14.79
CA GLN A 107 4.89 -6.22 14.21
C GLN A 107 4.58 -5.78 12.77
N GLN A 108 4.70 -4.49 12.44
CA GLN A 108 4.44 -4.04 11.07
C GLN A 108 5.41 -4.67 10.05
N ILE A 109 6.62 -5.05 10.46
CA ILE A 109 7.65 -5.64 9.60
C ILE A 109 7.35 -7.12 9.32
N LEU A 110 6.48 -7.75 10.13
CA LEU A 110 6.13 -9.15 9.96
C LEU A 110 5.52 -9.44 8.58
N LEU A 111 4.59 -8.61 8.12
CA LEU A 111 3.97 -8.79 6.80
C LEU A 111 5.01 -8.67 5.66
N PRO A 112 5.83 -7.60 5.57
CA PRO A 112 6.95 -7.51 4.63
C PRO A 112 7.92 -8.70 4.72
N LYS A 113 8.21 -9.19 5.93
CA LYS A 113 9.06 -10.38 6.10
C LYS A 113 8.40 -11.62 5.50
N LEU A 114 7.11 -11.84 5.76
CA LEU A 114 6.35 -12.94 5.14
C LEU A 114 6.30 -12.81 3.62
N LEU A 115 6.15 -11.59 3.08
CA LEU A 115 6.24 -11.35 1.63
C LEU A 115 7.59 -11.76 1.06
N SER A 116 8.70 -11.43 1.74
CA SER A 116 10.03 -11.87 1.30
C SER A 116 10.21 -13.39 1.30
N LEU A 117 9.55 -14.09 2.23
CA LEU A 117 9.61 -15.55 2.32
C LEU A 117 8.75 -16.26 1.27
N ASN A 118 7.79 -15.55 0.66
CA ASN A 118 6.81 -16.13 -0.26
C ASN A 118 6.84 -15.52 -1.67
N CYS A 119 7.73 -14.55 -1.93
CA CYS A 119 7.84 -13.90 -3.23
C CYS A 119 9.30 -13.66 -3.61
N VAL A 120 9.76 -14.29 -4.70
CA VAL A 120 11.12 -14.09 -5.24
C VAL A 120 11.41 -12.65 -5.68
N ASN A 121 10.36 -11.86 -5.94
CA ASN A 121 10.46 -10.50 -6.48
C ASN A 121 10.38 -9.40 -5.39
N PHE A 122 10.20 -9.78 -4.12
CA PHE A 122 10.04 -8.83 -3.02
C PHE A 122 11.35 -8.55 -2.28
N ASP A 123 11.88 -7.34 -2.33
CA ASP A 123 13.12 -6.97 -1.64
C ASP A 123 12.83 -6.32 -0.28
N LEU A 124 12.98 -7.09 0.80
CA LEU A 124 12.79 -6.59 2.16
C LEU A 124 13.79 -5.49 2.52
N ARG A 125 15.00 -5.50 1.95
CA ARG A 125 16.05 -4.52 2.27
C ARG A 125 15.71 -3.14 1.74
N GLU A 126 14.87 -3.09 0.70
CA GLU A 126 14.43 -1.85 0.07
C GLU A 126 13.20 -1.23 0.74
N CYS A 127 12.62 -1.93 1.72
CA CYS A 127 11.51 -1.41 2.50
C CYS A 127 11.98 -0.30 3.45
N ASN A 128 11.15 0.72 3.66
CA ASN A 128 11.47 1.81 4.58
C ASN A 128 10.25 2.18 5.45
N PHE A 129 10.45 2.17 6.77
CA PHE A 129 9.43 2.47 7.79
C PHE A 129 9.73 3.75 8.57
N ASN A 130 10.76 4.49 8.16
CA ASN A 130 11.14 5.76 8.77
C ASN A 130 10.40 6.91 8.09
N ASP A 131 9.54 7.60 8.82
CA ASP A 131 8.78 8.73 8.30
C ASP A 131 9.68 9.91 7.90
N SER A 132 10.80 10.11 8.59
CA SER A 132 11.73 11.21 8.25
C SER A 132 12.41 10.99 6.91
N ASP A 133 12.58 9.74 6.48
CA ASP A 133 13.08 9.38 5.15
C ASP A 133 11.97 9.38 4.12
N ASN A 134 10.82 8.78 4.46
CA ASN A 134 9.74 8.60 3.52
C ASN A 134 9.03 9.91 3.16
N ASN A 135 8.99 10.89 4.07
CA ASN A 135 8.22 12.13 3.90
C ASN A 135 9.11 13.34 3.58
N LYS A 136 10.35 13.11 3.10
CA LYS A 136 11.22 14.19 2.61
C LYS A 136 10.54 14.95 1.46
N LYS A 137 10.72 16.27 1.47
CA LYS A 137 10.32 17.11 0.34
C LYS A 137 11.21 16.81 -0.85
N ASP A 138 10.62 16.65 -2.03
CA ASP A 138 11.36 16.54 -3.27
C ASP A 138 11.82 17.92 -3.76
N ARG A 139 12.54 17.93 -4.89
CA ARG A 139 13.06 19.17 -5.51
C ARG A 139 11.96 20.14 -5.95
N LYS A 140 10.73 19.67 -6.12
CA LYS A 140 9.56 20.48 -6.47
C LYS A 140 8.82 21.00 -5.23
N GLY A 141 9.29 20.64 -4.03
CA GLY A 141 8.68 21.00 -2.75
C GLY A 141 7.61 20.02 -2.27
N ASP A 142 7.26 19.02 -3.08
CA ASP A 142 6.22 18.04 -2.75
C ASP A 142 6.76 17.03 -1.73
N SER A 143 5.95 16.73 -0.72
CA SER A 143 6.25 15.70 0.27
C SER A 143 5.28 14.53 0.14
N ARG A 144 5.75 13.32 0.49
CA ARG A 144 4.87 12.15 0.68
C ARG A 144 4.09 12.20 1.99
N ALA A 145 4.23 13.25 2.80
CA ALA A 145 3.48 13.46 4.03
C ALA A 145 1.95 13.57 3.81
N SER A 146 1.53 13.98 2.62
CA SER A 146 0.13 14.03 2.17
C SER A 146 -0.25 12.85 1.25
N SER A 147 0.56 11.80 1.23
CA SER A 147 0.20 10.53 0.56
C SER A 147 -0.95 9.83 1.28
N GLY A 148 -1.59 8.88 0.58
CA GLY A 148 -2.62 8.02 1.16
C GLY A 148 -2.11 7.31 2.41
N ARG A 149 -0.97 6.62 2.31
CA ARG A 149 -0.32 5.95 3.45
C ARG A 149 -0.09 6.88 4.64
N ALA A 150 0.58 8.02 4.43
CA ALA A 150 0.93 8.93 5.52
C ALA A 150 -0.29 9.62 6.14
N THR A 151 -1.29 9.95 5.33
CA THR A 151 -2.51 10.61 5.80
C THR A 151 -3.41 9.65 6.57
N ILE A 152 -3.70 8.48 6.00
CA ILE A 152 -4.52 7.47 6.69
C ILE A 152 -3.86 7.07 8.00
N PHE A 153 -2.55 6.82 8.01
CA PHE A 153 -1.82 6.52 9.25
C PHE A 153 -2.04 7.57 10.35
N ARG A 154 -1.94 8.86 9.99
CA ARG A 154 -2.13 9.98 10.93
C ARG A 154 -3.57 10.06 11.44
N GLU A 155 -4.55 9.90 10.54
CA GLU A 155 -5.97 10.01 10.87
C GLU A 155 -6.51 8.79 11.62
N THR A 156 -5.85 7.65 11.50
CA THR A 156 -6.15 6.44 12.30
C THR A 156 -5.38 6.39 13.63
N GLY A 157 -5.05 7.56 14.19
CA GLY A 157 -4.41 7.68 15.50
C GLY A 157 -2.93 7.32 15.54
N CYS A 158 -2.19 7.49 14.44
CA CYS A 158 -0.77 7.15 14.35
C CYS A 158 -0.43 5.70 14.77
N GLY A 159 -1.38 4.78 14.53
CA GLY A 159 -1.06 3.35 14.52
C GLY A 159 -1.24 2.60 15.84
N GLU A 160 -2.30 2.83 16.61
CA GLU A 160 -2.59 1.88 17.69
C GLU A 160 -3.04 0.51 17.15
N VAL A 161 -3.60 0.42 15.93
CA VAL A 161 -4.10 -0.85 15.35
C VAL A 161 -4.07 -0.97 13.81
N VAL A 162 -3.84 0.11 13.05
CA VAL A 162 -3.90 0.08 11.57
C VAL A 162 -2.52 0.11 10.94
N TYR A 163 -2.18 -0.94 10.16
CA TYR A 163 -0.95 -0.97 9.37
C TYR A 163 -1.17 -0.31 8.00
N CYS A 164 -0.46 0.77 7.73
CA CYS A 164 -0.54 1.51 6.47
C CYS A 164 0.72 1.27 5.63
N PHE A 165 0.55 0.80 4.40
CA PHE A 165 1.65 0.54 3.47
C PHE A 165 1.44 1.24 2.13
N THR A 166 2.51 1.72 1.54
CA THR A 166 2.60 1.91 0.09
C THR A 166 3.40 0.74 -0.46
N LEU A 167 2.79 -0.12 -1.28
CA LEU A 167 3.49 -1.19 -1.98
C LEU A 167 3.91 -0.65 -3.34
N GLU A 168 5.21 -0.72 -3.59
CA GLU A 168 5.85 -0.22 -4.79
C GLU A 168 6.31 -1.41 -5.64
N GLY A 169 6.04 -1.36 -6.94
CA GLY A 169 6.55 -2.33 -7.91
C GLY A 169 7.21 -1.62 -9.10
N ASN A 170 8.26 -2.20 -9.66
CA ASN A 170 8.92 -1.69 -10.85
C ASN A 170 8.77 -2.64 -12.03
N TYR A 171 8.74 -2.11 -13.25
CA TYR A 171 8.69 -2.91 -14.48
C TYR A 171 9.93 -3.81 -14.66
N ALA A 172 11.10 -3.36 -14.20
CA ALA A 172 12.32 -4.14 -14.21
C ALA A 172 12.44 -4.99 -12.93
N THR A 173 12.86 -6.24 -13.14
CA THR A 173 13.14 -7.19 -12.07
C THR A 173 14.19 -6.64 -11.11
N GLY A 174 13.89 -6.70 -9.82
CA GLY A 174 14.82 -6.38 -8.75
C GLY A 174 15.83 -7.49 -8.49
N LEU A 175 16.56 -7.37 -7.38
CA LEU A 175 17.45 -8.43 -6.94
C LEU A 175 16.63 -9.62 -6.42
N ARG A 176 16.88 -10.81 -6.96
CA ARG A 176 16.27 -12.05 -6.48
C ARG A 176 17.13 -12.65 -5.37
N ILE A 177 16.91 -12.15 -4.16
CA ILE A 177 17.65 -12.60 -2.96
C ILE A 177 16.86 -13.58 -2.10
N ASN A 178 15.59 -13.84 -2.43
CA ASN A 178 14.75 -14.76 -1.68
C ASN A 178 14.79 -16.14 -2.34
N THR A 179 15.13 -17.15 -1.55
CA THR A 179 15.00 -18.55 -1.93
C THR A 179 13.67 -19.07 -1.41
N LEU A 180 12.74 -19.37 -2.32
CA LEU A 180 11.47 -19.98 -1.94
C LEU A 180 11.67 -21.47 -1.70
N GLN A 181 11.15 -21.96 -0.59
CA GLN A 181 11.06 -23.40 -0.36
C GLN A 181 9.95 -23.98 -1.23
N PRO A 182 10.12 -25.22 -1.75
CA PRO A 182 9.04 -25.93 -2.40
C PRO A 182 7.80 -25.98 -1.50
N ARG A 183 6.63 -25.82 -2.11
CA ARG A 183 5.36 -25.95 -1.42
C ARG A 183 5.09 -27.43 -1.13
N PHE A 184 5.15 -27.81 0.14
CA PHE A 184 4.90 -29.19 0.60
C PHE A 184 3.41 -29.59 0.50
N ASP A 185 2.52 -28.64 0.22
CA ASP A 185 1.06 -28.82 0.08
C ASP A 185 0.61 -29.11 -1.36
N ILE A 186 1.53 -29.24 -2.30
CA ILE A 186 1.25 -29.68 -3.67
C ILE A 186 1.75 -31.11 -3.78
N GLU A 187 0.84 -32.09 -3.90
CA GLU A 187 1.21 -33.43 -4.37
C GLU A 187 1.88 -33.27 -5.74
N GLN A 188 3.09 -33.80 -5.90
CA GLN A 188 3.86 -33.72 -7.14
C GLN A 188 3.18 -34.43 -8.30
#